data_AF-A0A7C5ZVW8-F1
#
_entry.id   AF-A0A7C5ZVW8-F1
#
_cell.length_a   1.000
_cell.length_b   1.000
_cell.length_c   1.000
_cell.angle_alpha   90.00
_cell.angle_beta   90.00
_cell.angle_gamma   90.00
#
_symmetry.space_group_name_H-M   'P 1'
#
loop_
_entity.id
_entity.type
_entity.pdbx_description
1 polymer ?
#
loop_
_entity_poly.entity_id
_entity_poly.type
_entity_poly.pdbx_seq_one_letter_code
_entity_poly.pdbx_strand_id
1 'polypeptide(L)'
;MDLHESTEKFINAFSESIRHGTFAKLTLANYKGTDNGLQKVFARLIETKRGPKISWQIKRDNKDTVKNTGIDASAAELQALLISGFRNAHLFTLSANYQLDIGKRSSRLNIGRPTITSLPSRKHNLTTQEPVDKNAFFLKALGITTDIGEIRAEQRDKWKQINKFTEILSAVITKSELANSECFKIVDFGSGKGYLTFAAYDFLNSNFSKSNSPGRKKITFWGVDARSDLCSLCNDIAVSAEFDGLQFINSTIATFSASELAKALDIVIALHACDTATDDAIFTGITANARVIMVAPCCHREIRRQIGAENAFYEVLKYPLLRERTAESVTDAIRATLLKAFGYNVRMQEFVATEHTPKNNLITAVRPANWKKEPKKIDKVQGLMSLLGIRNQRLYDLLIAKYCN
;
A
#
# COMPACT_ATOMS: atom_id res chain seq x y z
N MET A 1 -38.20 28.80 -1.12
CA MET A 1 -38.31 27.49 -0.44
C MET A 1 -38.09 27.76 1.02
N ASP A 2 -39.08 27.43 1.84
CA ASP A 2 -39.04 27.70 3.26
C ASP A 2 -37.89 26.92 3.92
N LEU A 3 -37.31 27.43 5.01
CA LEU A 3 -36.18 26.80 5.72
C LEU A 3 -36.49 25.33 6.03
N HIS A 4 -37.74 25.08 6.42
CA HIS A 4 -38.25 23.77 6.78
C HIS A 4 -38.41 22.83 5.59
N GLU A 5 -38.91 23.33 4.45
CA GLU A 5 -39.30 22.53 3.29
C GLU A 5 -38.10 21.87 2.58
N SER A 6 -37.02 22.62 2.32
CA SER A 6 -35.83 22.04 1.65
C SER A 6 -35.10 21.03 2.55
N THR A 7 -35.14 21.27 3.85
CA THR A 7 -34.52 20.41 4.87
C THR A 7 -35.28 19.08 4.97
N GLU A 8 -36.61 19.14 4.99
CA GLU A 8 -37.47 17.96 5.00
C GLU A 8 -37.29 17.14 3.71
N LYS A 9 -37.27 17.79 2.54
CA LYS A 9 -36.99 17.12 1.26
C LYS A 9 -35.64 16.39 1.26
N PHE A 10 -34.60 16.99 1.86
CA PHE A 10 -33.29 16.35 1.98
C PHE A 10 -33.30 15.14 2.91
N ILE A 11 -33.98 15.22 4.06
CA ILE A 11 -34.12 14.10 5.01
C ILE A 11 -34.93 12.96 4.39
N ASN A 12 -35.97 13.29 3.63
CA ASN A 12 -36.77 12.30 2.89
C ASN A 12 -35.91 11.61 1.82
N ALA A 13 -35.12 12.35 1.04
CA ALA A 13 -34.19 11.77 0.06
C ALA A 13 -33.16 10.84 0.71
N PHE A 14 -32.64 11.20 1.89
CA PHE A 14 -31.76 10.32 2.67
C PHE A 14 -32.46 9.01 3.06
N SER A 15 -33.65 9.10 3.63
CA SER A 15 -34.43 7.94 4.08
C SER A 15 -34.81 7.01 2.92
N GLU A 16 -35.27 7.58 1.81
CA GLU A 16 -35.57 6.83 0.59
C GLU A 16 -34.34 6.15 0.01
N SER A 17 -33.19 6.85 -0.01
CA SER A 17 -31.95 6.26 -0.54
C SER A 17 -31.48 5.05 0.28
N ILE A 18 -31.74 5.03 1.59
CA ILE A 18 -31.46 3.86 2.44
C ILE A 18 -32.44 2.74 2.12
N ARG A 19 -33.74 3.03 2.06
CA ARG A 19 -34.81 2.05 1.75
C ARG A 19 -34.60 1.37 0.40
N HIS A 20 -34.23 2.14 -0.61
CA HIS A 20 -33.96 1.64 -1.97
C HIS A 20 -32.52 1.13 -2.14
N GLY A 21 -31.69 1.19 -1.10
CA GLY A 21 -30.33 0.73 -1.14
C GLY A 21 -29.39 1.53 -2.05
N THR A 22 -29.76 2.74 -2.44
CA THR A 22 -28.94 3.61 -3.31
C THR A 22 -28.05 4.58 -2.52
N PHE A 23 -28.17 4.62 -1.19
CA PHE A 23 -27.38 5.47 -0.30
C PHE A 23 -25.89 5.13 -0.36
N ALA A 24 -25.05 6.06 -0.81
CA ALA A 24 -23.60 5.89 -0.85
C ALA A 24 -22.90 6.53 0.36
N LYS A 25 -23.07 7.85 0.56
CA LYS A 25 -22.48 8.58 1.70
C LYS A 25 -23.21 9.90 1.94
N LEU A 26 -23.09 10.41 3.16
CA LEU A 26 -23.52 11.76 3.52
C LEU A 26 -22.39 12.51 4.21
N THR A 27 -22.30 13.81 3.97
CA THR A 27 -21.33 14.72 4.61
C THR A 27 -22.03 15.97 5.10
N LEU A 28 -21.83 16.31 6.37
CA LEU A 28 -22.20 17.58 6.97
C LEU A 28 -20.94 18.39 7.23
N ALA A 29 -20.95 19.67 6.85
CA ALA A 29 -19.81 20.56 6.98
C ALA A 29 -20.27 22.00 7.23
N ASN A 30 -19.30 22.89 7.46
CA ASN A 30 -19.54 24.30 7.77
C ASN A 30 -20.42 24.45 9.02
N TYR A 31 -19.98 23.83 10.12
CA TYR A 31 -20.66 23.92 11.40
C TYR A 31 -20.58 25.35 11.97
N LYS A 32 -21.71 25.87 12.43
CA LYS A 32 -21.87 27.22 13.03
C LYS A 32 -22.72 27.19 14.31
N GLY A 33 -22.73 26.06 15.00
CA GLY A 33 -23.42 25.89 16.27
C GLY A 33 -22.55 26.20 17.48
N THR A 34 -22.97 25.75 18.65
CA THR A 34 -22.34 26.05 19.95
C THR A 34 -21.22 25.10 20.35
N ASP A 35 -21.09 23.93 19.70
CA ASP A 35 -19.96 23.01 19.91
C ASP A 35 -18.72 23.48 19.11
N ASN A 36 -17.89 24.31 19.74
CA ASN A 36 -16.73 24.93 19.09
C ASN A 36 -15.71 23.92 18.53
N GLY A 37 -15.69 22.69 19.04
CA GLY A 37 -14.76 21.66 18.58
C GLY A 37 -15.28 20.81 17.42
N LEU A 38 -16.54 20.98 17.01
CA LEU A 38 -17.18 20.16 15.98
C LEU A 38 -16.96 20.73 14.57
N GLN A 39 -16.32 19.95 13.70
CA GLN A 39 -15.99 20.40 12.35
C GLN A 39 -16.91 19.83 11.27
N LYS A 40 -16.98 18.49 11.19
CA LYS A 40 -17.64 17.75 10.11
C LYS A 40 -18.24 16.45 10.63
N VAL A 41 -19.29 15.97 9.97
CA VAL A 41 -19.83 14.64 10.20
C VAL A 41 -19.93 13.89 8.88
N PHE A 42 -19.47 12.64 8.87
CA PHE A 42 -19.65 11.73 7.75
C PHE A 42 -20.60 10.61 8.14
N ALA A 43 -21.57 10.29 7.27
CA ALA A 43 -22.48 9.17 7.45
C ALA A 43 -22.27 8.11 6.36
N ARG A 44 -22.24 6.84 6.76
CA ARG A 44 -22.18 5.66 5.87
C ARG A 44 -23.04 4.53 6.42
N LEU A 45 -23.59 3.71 5.52
CA LEU A 45 -24.30 2.48 5.87
C LEU A 45 -23.30 1.37 6.17
N ILE A 46 -23.49 0.68 7.28
CA ILE A 46 -22.59 -0.31 7.86
C ILE A 46 -23.37 -1.57 8.29
N GLU A 47 -22.74 -2.74 8.22
CA GLU A 47 -23.29 -4.03 8.61
C GLU A 47 -22.67 -4.40 9.93
N THR A 48 -23.49 -4.71 10.92
CA THR A 48 -23.03 -5.13 12.25
C THR A 48 -23.61 -6.49 12.59
N LYS A 49 -23.09 -7.15 13.64
CA LYS A 49 -23.67 -8.40 14.16
C LYS A 49 -25.17 -8.27 14.54
N ARG A 50 -25.68 -7.04 14.71
CA ARG A 50 -27.08 -6.74 15.04
C ARG A 50 -27.84 -6.09 13.87
N GLY A 51 -27.39 -6.33 12.63
CA GLY A 51 -28.01 -5.82 11.40
C GLY A 51 -27.42 -4.49 10.89
N PRO A 52 -28.00 -3.92 9.83
CA PRO A 52 -27.53 -2.70 9.20
C PRO A 52 -27.75 -1.47 10.09
N LYS A 53 -26.79 -0.56 10.08
CA LYS A 53 -26.78 0.67 10.87
C LYS A 53 -26.20 1.83 10.07
N ILE A 54 -26.43 3.07 10.51
CA ILE A 54 -25.71 4.23 9.99
C ILE A 54 -24.57 4.57 10.96
N SER A 55 -23.35 4.62 10.43
CA SER A 55 -22.15 5.06 11.14
C SER A 55 -21.94 6.55 10.92
N TRP A 56 -21.90 7.31 12.00
CA TRP A 56 -21.63 8.74 12.04
C TRP A 56 -20.22 8.97 12.55
N GLN A 57 -19.29 9.29 11.66
CA GLN A 57 -17.94 9.70 12.03
C GLN A 57 -17.93 11.21 12.26
N ILE A 58 -17.71 11.60 13.50
CA ILE A 58 -17.74 12.98 13.97
C ILE A 58 -16.29 13.47 14.08
N LYS A 59 -15.92 14.43 13.23
CA LYS A 59 -14.59 15.06 13.19
C LYS A 59 -14.55 16.24 14.16
N ARG A 60 -13.56 16.25 15.04
CA ARG A 60 -13.30 17.34 15.99
C ARG A 60 -11.83 17.73 16.02
N ASP A 61 -11.53 18.89 16.60
CA ASP A 61 -10.17 19.43 16.67
C ASP A 61 -9.16 18.47 17.33
N ASN A 62 -9.56 17.82 18.44
CA ASN A 62 -8.63 17.02 19.26
C ASN A 62 -8.87 15.51 19.18
N LYS A 63 -10.08 15.06 18.80
CA LYS A 63 -10.41 13.63 18.76
C LYS A 63 -11.65 13.31 17.93
N ASP A 64 -11.50 12.40 16.98
CA ASP A 64 -12.63 11.84 16.24
C ASP A 64 -13.39 10.80 17.06
N THR A 65 -14.71 10.81 16.91
CA THR A 65 -15.58 9.80 17.54
C THR A 65 -16.50 9.17 16.51
N VAL A 66 -16.88 7.92 16.71
CA VAL A 66 -17.85 7.20 15.87
C VAL A 66 -19.08 6.84 16.70
N LYS A 67 -20.27 7.17 16.19
CA LYS A 67 -21.57 6.80 16.76
C LYS A 67 -22.34 5.98 15.72
N ASN A 68 -22.97 4.89 16.12
CA ASN A 68 -23.76 4.05 15.22
C ASN A 68 -25.24 4.10 15.62
N THR A 69 -26.14 4.41 14.69
CA THR A 69 -27.59 4.41 14.90
C THR A 69 -28.26 3.31 14.08
N GLY A 70 -29.39 2.79 14.55
CA GLY A 70 -30.26 1.94 13.72
C GLY A 70 -30.79 2.71 12.50
N ILE A 71 -31.27 1.99 11.49
CA ILE A 71 -31.84 2.58 10.27
C ILE A 71 -33.04 3.48 10.62
N ASP A 72 -33.96 2.97 11.45
CA ASP A 72 -35.18 3.70 11.84
C ASP A 72 -34.89 4.98 12.63
N ALA A 73 -33.79 5.00 13.39
CA ALA A 73 -33.36 6.16 14.17
C ALA A 73 -32.48 7.15 13.38
N SER A 74 -32.05 6.79 12.17
CA SER A 74 -31.04 7.57 11.44
C SER A 74 -31.55 8.89 10.86
N ALA A 75 -32.83 8.96 10.49
CA ALA A 75 -33.45 10.19 10.01
C ALA A 75 -33.56 11.24 11.12
N ALA A 76 -33.96 10.82 12.33
CA ALA A 76 -34.01 11.68 13.50
C ALA A 76 -32.61 12.20 13.90
N GLU A 77 -31.59 11.34 13.81
CA GLU A 77 -30.20 11.75 14.06
C GLU A 77 -29.73 12.81 13.04
N LEU A 78 -30.03 12.62 11.74
CA LEU A 78 -29.71 13.61 10.70
C LEU A 78 -30.40 14.95 10.99
N GLN A 79 -31.68 14.92 11.35
CA GLN A 79 -32.44 16.12 11.69
C GLN A 79 -31.81 16.87 12.87
N ALA A 80 -31.47 16.16 13.94
CA ALA A 80 -30.80 16.74 15.10
C ALA A 80 -29.45 17.39 14.74
N LEU A 81 -28.65 16.72 13.90
CA LEU A 81 -27.38 17.27 13.42
C LEU A 81 -27.58 18.55 12.59
N LEU A 82 -28.57 18.60 11.69
CA LEU A 82 -28.85 19.81 10.91
C LEU A 82 -29.30 20.97 11.81
N ILE A 83 -30.16 20.72 12.79
CA ILE A 83 -30.61 21.73 13.78
C ILE A 83 -29.44 22.22 14.63
N SER A 84 -28.47 21.35 14.95
CA SER A 84 -27.33 21.69 15.80
C SER A 84 -26.39 22.75 15.22
N GLY A 85 -26.48 23.05 13.90
CA GLY A 85 -25.78 24.19 13.30
C GLY A 85 -24.97 23.90 12.02
N PHE A 86 -25.11 22.73 11.40
CA PHE A 86 -24.47 22.48 10.09
C PHE A 86 -25.14 23.28 8.98
N ARG A 87 -24.33 24.00 8.19
CA ARG A 87 -24.82 24.88 7.12
C ARG A 87 -24.76 24.25 5.74
N ASN A 88 -23.99 23.17 5.57
CA ASN A 88 -23.85 22.47 4.30
C ASN A 88 -24.03 20.97 4.52
N ALA A 89 -24.90 20.34 3.73
CA ALA A 89 -25.12 18.90 3.74
C ALA A 89 -25.11 18.34 2.31
N HIS A 90 -24.31 17.30 2.09
CA HIS A 90 -24.15 16.65 0.79
C HIS A 90 -24.49 15.17 0.93
N LEU A 91 -25.52 14.73 0.21
CA LEU A 91 -25.95 13.35 0.13
C LEU A 91 -25.63 12.82 -1.28
N PHE A 92 -24.90 11.72 -1.34
CA PHE A 92 -24.57 11.03 -2.57
C PHE A 92 -25.34 9.72 -2.63
N THR A 93 -26.08 9.51 -3.73
CA THR A 93 -26.75 8.25 -4.04
C THR A 93 -26.31 7.76 -5.42
N LEU A 94 -26.69 6.53 -5.77
CA LEU A 94 -26.50 6.01 -7.14
C LEU A 94 -27.34 6.74 -8.19
N SER A 95 -28.42 7.41 -7.78
CA SER A 95 -29.38 8.04 -8.67
C SER A 95 -29.20 9.55 -8.80
N ALA A 96 -28.70 10.23 -7.75
CA ALA A 96 -28.52 11.67 -7.73
C ALA A 96 -27.56 12.12 -6.62
N ASN A 97 -27.06 13.35 -6.76
CA ASN A 97 -26.38 14.07 -5.69
C ASN A 97 -27.29 15.19 -5.17
N TYR A 98 -27.50 15.23 -3.86
CA TYR A 98 -28.29 16.26 -3.20
C TYR A 98 -27.36 17.16 -2.40
N GLN A 99 -27.42 18.46 -2.63
CA GLN A 99 -26.68 19.46 -1.89
C GLN A 99 -27.67 20.43 -1.23
N LEU A 100 -27.68 20.44 0.09
CA LEU A 100 -28.47 21.35 0.91
C LEU A 100 -27.56 22.41 1.52
N ASP A 101 -27.85 23.67 1.21
CA ASP A 101 -27.21 24.84 1.80
C ASP A 101 -28.25 25.57 2.70
N ILE A 102 -27.91 25.77 3.97
CA ILE A 102 -28.80 26.34 4.99
C ILE A 102 -28.30 27.73 5.37
N GLY A 103 -28.97 28.77 4.92
CA GLY A 103 -28.73 30.16 5.30
C GLY A 103 -29.43 30.56 6.61
N LYS A 104 -29.22 31.80 7.06
CA LYS A 104 -29.84 32.30 8.31
C LYS A 104 -31.38 32.36 8.28
N ARG A 105 -31.97 32.54 7.09
CA ARG A 105 -33.42 32.75 6.89
C ARG A 105 -34.02 31.88 5.77
N SER A 106 -33.21 31.09 5.09
CA SER A 106 -33.64 30.29 3.94
C SER A 106 -32.77 29.05 3.79
N SER A 107 -33.29 28.05 3.09
CA SER A 107 -32.53 26.87 2.66
C SER A 107 -32.67 26.68 1.15
N ARG A 108 -31.66 26.07 0.54
CA ARG A 108 -31.66 25.73 -0.88
C ARG A 108 -31.20 24.29 -1.04
N LEU A 109 -32.02 23.49 -1.72
CA LEU A 109 -31.67 22.13 -2.13
C LEU A 109 -31.39 22.11 -3.64
N ASN A 110 -30.18 21.70 -4.02
CA ASN A 110 -29.78 21.47 -5.39
C ASN A 110 -29.66 19.96 -5.64
N ILE A 111 -30.21 19.49 -6.76
CA ILE A 111 -30.16 18.08 -7.16
C ILE A 111 -29.36 17.99 -8.47
N GLY A 112 -28.24 17.28 -8.43
CA GLY A 112 -27.33 17.07 -9.55
C GLY A 112 -27.26 15.61 -9.98
N ARG A 113 -26.62 15.37 -11.12
CA ARG A 113 -26.33 14.00 -11.61
C ARG A 113 -25.46 13.24 -10.60
N PRO A 114 -25.62 11.91 -10.49
CA PRO A 114 -24.82 11.10 -9.58
C PRO A 114 -23.35 11.14 -10.00
N THR A 115 -22.45 11.32 -9.04
CA THR A 115 -21.00 11.18 -9.26
C THR A 115 -20.44 9.87 -8.70
N ILE A 116 -21.31 9.06 -8.08
CA ILE A 116 -21.01 7.73 -7.58
C ILE A 116 -21.86 6.73 -8.35
N THR A 117 -21.21 5.81 -9.05
CA THR A 117 -21.87 4.80 -9.92
C THR A 117 -21.92 3.41 -9.29
N SER A 118 -21.32 3.21 -8.11
CA SER A 118 -21.36 1.96 -7.35
C SER A 118 -21.35 2.24 -5.84
N LEU A 119 -22.04 1.40 -5.06
CA LEU A 119 -22.15 1.62 -3.62
C LEU A 119 -20.82 1.29 -2.93
N PRO A 120 -20.39 2.11 -1.95
CA PRO A 120 -19.34 1.71 -1.03
C PRO A 120 -19.81 0.48 -0.22
N SER A 121 -18.89 -0.44 0.05
CA SER A 121 -19.19 -1.70 0.73
C SER A 121 -19.87 -1.46 2.07
N ARG A 122 -21.04 -2.08 2.29
CA ARG A 122 -21.86 -1.88 3.48
C ARG A 122 -21.37 -2.62 4.71
N LYS A 123 -20.32 -3.43 4.68
CA LYS A 123 -19.88 -4.12 5.91
C LYS A 123 -19.10 -3.15 6.80
N HIS A 124 -19.38 -3.11 8.12
CA HIS A 124 -18.45 -2.48 9.10
C HIS A 124 -17.26 -3.39 9.31
N ASN A 125 -16.57 -3.52 8.20
CA ASN A 125 -15.47 -4.38 7.97
C ASN A 125 -14.77 -3.61 6.86
N LEU A 126 -13.81 -2.78 7.27
CA LEU A 126 -12.46 -3.04 6.78
C LEU A 126 -12.07 -4.49 7.15
N THR A 127 -12.83 -5.50 6.72
CA THR A 127 -12.16 -6.58 6.05
C THR A 127 -11.88 -5.99 4.69
N THR A 128 -10.75 -5.30 4.57
CA THR A 128 -9.67 -5.92 3.79
C THR A 128 -9.94 -7.41 3.88
N GLN A 129 -10.47 -8.05 2.84
CA GLN A 129 -10.25 -9.48 2.75
C GLN A 129 -8.75 -9.58 2.95
N GLU A 130 -8.35 -10.06 4.13
CA GLU A 130 -6.96 -10.21 4.47
C GLU A 130 -6.43 -11.06 3.33
N PRO A 131 -5.55 -10.52 2.48
CA PRO A 131 -5.21 -11.18 1.24
C PRO A 131 -4.61 -12.57 1.49
N VAL A 132 -4.14 -12.82 2.71
CA VAL A 132 -3.69 -14.12 3.19
C VAL A 132 -4.78 -14.78 4.02
N ASP A 133 -5.07 -16.06 3.74
CA ASP A 133 -5.95 -16.87 4.59
C ASP A 133 -5.24 -17.16 5.91
N LYS A 134 -5.85 -16.78 7.04
CA LYS A 134 -5.34 -17.07 8.39
C LYS A 134 -5.17 -18.57 8.68
N ASN A 135 -5.84 -19.43 7.92
CA ASN A 135 -5.72 -20.89 8.04
C ASN A 135 -4.60 -21.48 7.17
N ALA A 136 -3.88 -20.65 6.40
CA ALA A 136 -2.79 -21.12 5.55
C ALA A 136 -1.72 -21.85 6.38
N PHE A 137 -1.32 -23.04 5.91
CA PHE A 137 -0.41 -23.94 6.62
C PHE A 137 0.90 -23.25 7.02
N PHE A 138 1.48 -22.44 6.14
CA PHE A 138 2.75 -21.75 6.40
C PHE A 138 2.66 -20.78 7.59
N LEU A 139 1.50 -20.18 7.88
CA LEU A 139 1.32 -19.29 9.03
C LEU A 139 1.44 -20.07 10.33
N LYS A 140 0.90 -21.29 10.36
CA LYS A 140 1.01 -22.19 11.50
C LYS A 140 2.45 -22.67 11.66
N ALA A 141 3.06 -23.14 10.57
CA ALA A 141 4.44 -23.65 10.56
C ALA A 141 5.48 -22.60 10.99
N LEU A 142 5.25 -21.32 10.64
CA LEU A 142 6.12 -20.21 11.03
C LEU A 142 5.76 -19.58 12.38
N GLY A 143 4.77 -20.14 13.09
CA GLY A 143 4.36 -19.72 14.42
C GLY A 143 3.59 -18.39 14.46
N ILE A 144 2.96 -17.96 13.35
CA ILE A 144 2.08 -16.78 13.32
C ILE A 144 0.72 -17.09 13.94
N THR A 145 0.21 -18.30 13.66
CA THR A 145 -1.09 -18.76 14.17
C THR A 145 -0.94 -19.88 15.20
N THR A 146 -1.99 -20.09 15.99
CA THR A 146 -2.18 -21.25 16.85
C THR A 146 -2.70 -22.44 16.05
N ASP A 147 -2.74 -23.63 16.66
CA ASP A 147 -3.30 -24.83 16.02
C ASP A 147 -4.76 -24.70 15.58
N ILE A 148 -5.51 -23.80 16.22
CA ILE A 148 -6.92 -23.51 15.94
C ILE A 148 -7.12 -22.30 15.01
N GLY A 149 -6.03 -21.77 14.40
CA GLY A 149 -6.10 -20.70 13.40
C GLY A 149 -6.28 -19.29 13.96
N GLU A 150 -5.90 -19.05 15.22
CA GLU A 150 -5.88 -17.72 15.84
C GLU A 150 -4.51 -17.07 15.74
N ILE A 151 -4.44 -15.77 15.45
CA ILE A 151 -3.17 -15.02 15.41
C ILE A 151 -2.61 -14.88 16.84
N ARG A 152 -1.37 -15.32 17.05
CA ARG A 152 -0.67 -15.16 18.33
C ARG A 152 -0.49 -13.69 18.68
N ALA A 153 -0.64 -13.33 19.95
CA ALA A 153 -0.64 -11.94 20.39
C ALA A 153 0.65 -11.20 20.00
N GLU A 154 1.78 -11.87 20.16
CA GLU A 154 3.13 -11.41 19.83
C GLU A 154 3.39 -11.32 18.31
N GLN A 155 2.55 -11.94 17.48
CA GLN A 155 2.69 -11.96 16.02
C GLN A 155 1.73 -11.01 15.30
N ARG A 156 0.94 -10.21 16.02
CA ARG A 156 -0.04 -9.28 15.42
C ARG A 156 0.62 -8.27 14.47
N ASP A 157 1.79 -7.75 14.81
CA ASP A 157 2.49 -6.78 13.95
C ASP A 157 3.06 -7.46 12.70
N LYS A 158 3.57 -8.68 12.84
CA LYS A 158 4.01 -9.50 11.71
C LYS A 158 2.83 -9.86 10.79
N TRP A 159 1.67 -10.19 11.34
CA TRP A 159 0.44 -10.44 10.60
C TRP A 159 -0.02 -9.23 9.78
N LYS A 160 -0.04 -8.04 10.39
CA LYS A 160 -0.34 -6.79 9.68
C LYS A 160 0.66 -6.54 8.54
N GLN A 161 1.95 -6.76 8.79
CA GLN A 161 3.01 -6.61 7.79
C GLN A 161 2.79 -7.56 6.60
N ILE A 162 2.51 -8.83 6.88
CA ILE A 162 2.21 -9.86 5.86
C ILE A 162 1.04 -9.41 4.98
N ASN A 163 -0.09 -9.04 5.58
CA ASN A 163 -1.27 -8.64 4.80
C ASN A 163 -1.05 -7.36 4.00
N LYS A 164 -0.40 -6.36 4.60
CA LYS A 164 -0.15 -5.10 3.91
C LYS A 164 0.81 -5.28 2.74
N PHE A 165 1.82 -6.13 2.88
CA PHE A 165 2.69 -6.51 1.78
C PHE A 165 1.93 -7.13 0.63
N THR A 166 1.12 -8.15 0.91
CA THR A 166 0.36 -8.84 -0.12
C THR A 166 -0.66 -7.91 -0.80
N GLU A 167 -1.27 -6.98 -0.06
CA GLU A 167 -2.14 -5.93 -0.62
C GLU A 167 -1.38 -5.05 -1.63
N ILE A 168 -0.17 -4.60 -1.25
CA ILE A 168 0.65 -3.75 -2.14
C ILE A 168 1.12 -4.55 -3.35
N LEU A 169 1.57 -5.79 -3.16
CA LEU A 169 1.99 -6.69 -4.24
C LEU A 169 0.86 -6.91 -5.26
N SER A 170 -0.35 -7.19 -4.76
CA SER A 170 -1.54 -7.29 -5.62
C SER A 170 -1.74 -6.03 -6.44
N ALA A 171 -1.70 -4.86 -5.79
CA ALA A 171 -1.96 -3.58 -6.45
C ALA A 171 -0.91 -3.24 -7.52
N VAL A 172 0.37 -3.59 -7.32
CA VAL A 172 1.41 -3.35 -8.33
C VAL A 172 1.30 -4.33 -9.49
N ILE A 173 0.96 -5.59 -9.24
CA ILE A 173 0.76 -6.59 -10.30
C ILE A 173 -0.41 -6.18 -11.20
N THR A 174 -1.55 -5.80 -10.62
CA THR A 174 -2.73 -5.33 -11.38
C THR A 174 -2.43 -4.12 -12.26
N LYS A 175 -1.52 -3.24 -11.84
CA LYS A 175 -1.11 -2.06 -12.61
C LYS A 175 -0.06 -2.32 -13.68
N SER A 176 0.49 -3.53 -13.71
CA SER A 176 1.52 -3.94 -14.66
C SER A 176 0.94 -4.89 -15.71
N GLU A 177 1.68 -5.15 -16.79
CA GLU A 177 1.30 -6.15 -17.80
C GLU A 177 1.27 -7.58 -17.25
N LEU A 178 1.76 -7.80 -16.04
CA LEU A 178 1.72 -9.09 -15.36
C LEU A 178 0.30 -9.60 -15.16
N ALA A 179 -0.71 -8.73 -15.04
CA ALA A 179 -2.10 -9.16 -14.91
C ALA A 179 -2.52 -10.15 -16.02
N ASN A 180 -1.97 -10.00 -17.23
CA ASN A 180 -2.29 -10.80 -18.40
C ASN A 180 -1.27 -11.92 -18.68
N SER A 181 -0.17 -12.00 -17.93
CA SER A 181 0.85 -13.02 -18.16
C SER A 181 0.40 -14.39 -17.65
N GLU A 182 0.75 -15.46 -18.37
CA GLU A 182 0.44 -16.85 -18.01
C GLU A 182 1.54 -17.52 -17.18
N CYS A 183 2.75 -16.97 -17.18
CA CYS A 183 3.89 -17.46 -16.42
C CYS A 183 4.54 -16.31 -15.66
N PHE A 184 4.98 -16.57 -14.43
CA PHE A 184 5.69 -15.62 -13.60
C PHE A 184 6.96 -16.23 -13.04
N LYS A 185 8.05 -15.48 -13.14
CA LYS A 185 9.32 -15.71 -12.44
C LYS A 185 9.54 -14.62 -11.41
N ILE A 186 9.58 -15.02 -10.15
CA ILE A 186 9.68 -14.11 -9.01
C ILE A 186 10.91 -14.49 -8.20
N VAL A 187 11.66 -13.48 -7.73
CA VAL A 187 12.70 -13.68 -6.72
C VAL A 187 12.49 -12.76 -5.54
N ASP A 188 12.72 -13.26 -4.33
CA ASP A 188 12.78 -12.50 -3.09
C ASP A 188 14.19 -12.63 -2.47
N PHE A 189 14.95 -11.54 -2.51
CA PHE A 189 16.31 -11.48 -1.99
C PHE A 189 16.32 -11.10 -0.51
N GLY A 190 17.03 -11.92 0.29
CA GLY A 190 17.03 -11.78 1.74
C GLY A 190 15.71 -12.24 2.33
N SER A 191 15.18 -13.36 1.83
CA SER A 191 13.86 -13.91 2.19
C SER A 191 13.75 -14.33 3.66
N GLY A 192 14.87 -14.58 4.35
CA GLY A 192 14.89 -14.93 5.76
C GLY A 192 14.04 -16.17 6.06
N LYS A 193 13.14 -16.07 7.06
CA LYS A 193 12.17 -17.14 7.40
C LYS A 193 11.00 -17.26 6.41
N GLY A 194 11.02 -16.53 5.30
CA GLY A 194 10.05 -16.69 4.20
C GLY A 194 8.65 -16.14 4.46
N TYR A 195 8.35 -15.45 5.57
CA TYR A 195 6.99 -14.97 5.90
C TYR A 195 6.28 -14.27 4.74
N LEU A 196 6.98 -13.33 4.10
CA LEU A 196 6.44 -12.52 3.01
C LEU A 196 6.50 -13.28 1.68
N THR A 197 7.51 -14.13 1.49
CA THR A 197 7.67 -15.01 0.33
C THR A 197 6.50 -16.01 0.24
N PHE A 198 6.19 -16.72 1.33
CA PHE A 198 5.05 -17.65 1.39
C PHE A 198 3.72 -16.94 1.21
N ALA A 199 3.52 -15.81 1.87
CA ALA A 199 2.30 -15.03 1.74
C ALA A 199 2.07 -14.53 0.31
N ALA A 200 3.14 -14.07 -0.37
CA ALA A 200 3.08 -13.69 -1.77
C ALA A 200 2.78 -14.90 -2.65
N TYR A 201 3.51 -16.00 -2.49
CA TYR A 201 3.30 -17.21 -3.30
C TYR A 201 1.86 -17.73 -3.15
N ASP A 202 1.39 -17.93 -1.92
CA ASP A 202 0.05 -18.43 -1.62
C ASP A 202 -1.04 -17.53 -2.21
N PHE A 203 -0.91 -16.21 -2.03
CA PHE A 203 -1.83 -15.24 -2.61
C PHE A 203 -1.87 -15.32 -4.14
N LEU A 204 -0.69 -15.37 -4.78
CA LEU A 204 -0.61 -15.43 -6.24
C LEU A 204 -1.16 -16.76 -6.75
N ASN A 205 -0.76 -17.88 -6.16
CA ASN A 205 -1.23 -19.21 -6.54
C ASN A 205 -2.75 -19.32 -6.40
N SER A 206 -3.32 -18.82 -5.30
CA SER A 206 -4.76 -18.86 -5.03
C SER A 206 -5.59 -17.94 -5.93
N ASN A 207 -5.10 -16.75 -6.27
CA ASN A 207 -5.85 -15.78 -7.09
C ASN A 207 -5.68 -16.02 -8.59
N PHE A 208 -4.51 -16.48 -9.03
CA PHE A 208 -4.22 -16.70 -10.44
C PHE A 208 -4.62 -18.11 -10.94
N SER A 209 -4.87 -19.07 -10.03
CA SER A 209 -5.47 -20.37 -10.38
C SER A 209 -7.00 -20.32 -10.54
N LYS A 210 -7.68 -19.25 -10.08
CA LYS A 210 -9.16 -19.11 -10.13
C LYS A 210 -9.69 -18.41 -11.38
N SER A 211 -8.83 -17.96 -12.29
CA SER A 211 -9.28 -17.35 -13.55
C SER A 211 -9.77 -18.46 -14.49
N ASN A 212 -11.03 -18.41 -14.91
CA ASN A 212 -11.71 -19.34 -15.83
C ASN A 212 -11.12 -19.36 -17.27
N SER A 213 -9.84 -19.01 -17.43
CA SER A 213 -9.11 -19.12 -18.68
C SER A 213 -8.53 -20.53 -18.78
N PRO A 214 -8.63 -21.20 -19.94
CA PRO A 214 -8.10 -22.55 -20.13
C PRO A 214 -6.57 -22.50 -20.18
N GLY A 215 -5.95 -22.50 -19.01
CA GLY A 215 -4.49 -22.44 -18.83
C GLY A 215 -4.15 -22.06 -17.39
N ARG A 216 -3.72 -23.04 -16.59
CA ARG A 216 -3.25 -22.78 -15.22
C ARG A 216 -2.00 -21.92 -15.30
N LYS A 217 -2.04 -20.70 -14.76
CA LYS A 217 -0.86 -19.83 -14.74
C LYS A 217 0.26 -20.48 -13.92
N LYS A 218 1.47 -20.56 -14.47
CA LYS A 218 2.63 -21.19 -13.83
C LYS A 218 3.46 -20.15 -13.07
N ILE A 219 3.55 -20.29 -11.75
CA ILE A 219 4.38 -19.43 -10.92
C ILE A 219 5.65 -20.18 -10.56
N THR A 220 6.79 -19.56 -10.83
CA THR A 220 8.10 -19.99 -10.32
C THR A 220 8.63 -18.89 -9.41
N PHE A 221 8.86 -19.22 -8.15
CA PHE A 221 9.23 -18.27 -7.12
C PHE A 221 10.46 -18.79 -6.38
N TRP A 222 11.52 -18.00 -6.37
CA TRP A 222 12.72 -18.26 -5.57
C TRP A 222 12.82 -17.33 -4.36
N GLY A 223 12.93 -17.90 -3.16
CA GLY A 223 13.43 -17.19 -1.99
C GLY A 223 14.95 -17.37 -1.89
N VAL A 224 15.73 -16.31 -1.95
CA VAL A 224 17.20 -16.39 -1.92
C VAL A 224 17.70 -15.87 -0.57
N ASP A 225 18.51 -16.67 0.11
CA ASP A 225 19.15 -16.29 1.36
C ASP A 225 20.53 -16.96 1.52
N ALA A 226 21.46 -16.28 2.19
CA ALA A 226 22.80 -16.82 2.44
C ALA A 226 22.82 -17.87 3.56
N ARG A 227 21.78 -17.92 4.40
CA ARG A 227 21.65 -18.83 5.53
C ARG A 227 21.02 -20.17 5.14
N SER A 228 21.81 -21.23 5.15
CA SER A 228 21.38 -22.57 4.75
C SER A 228 20.31 -23.17 5.67
N ASP A 229 20.36 -22.86 6.97
CA ASP A 229 19.37 -23.29 7.95
C ASP A 229 17.97 -22.72 7.65
N LEU A 230 17.90 -21.45 7.26
CA LEU A 230 16.65 -20.80 6.86
C LEU A 230 16.12 -21.36 5.54
N CYS A 231 16.99 -21.57 4.54
CA CYS A 231 16.57 -22.16 3.27
C CYS A 231 16.02 -23.59 3.45
N SER A 232 16.65 -24.39 4.31
CA SER A 232 16.20 -25.77 4.59
C SER A 232 14.82 -25.76 5.25
N LEU A 233 14.65 -24.97 6.32
CA LEU A 233 13.36 -24.77 7.00
C LEU A 233 12.26 -24.35 6.01
N CYS A 234 12.53 -23.36 5.17
CA CYS A 234 11.55 -22.85 4.23
C CYS A 234 11.22 -23.87 3.11
N ASN A 235 12.19 -24.67 2.65
CA ASN A 235 11.91 -25.74 1.69
C ASN A 235 11.05 -26.85 2.31
N ASP A 236 11.29 -27.24 3.57
CA ASP A 236 10.46 -28.24 4.26
C ASP A 236 9.00 -27.77 4.39
N ILE A 237 8.81 -26.48 4.70
CA ILE A 237 7.47 -25.86 4.76
C ILE A 237 6.83 -25.81 3.36
N ALA A 238 7.59 -25.44 2.32
CA ALA A 238 7.08 -25.38 0.95
C ALA A 238 6.60 -26.75 0.45
N VAL A 239 7.37 -27.82 0.73
CA VAL A 239 6.98 -29.21 0.42
C VAL A 239 5.72 -29.60 1.20
N SER A 240 5.68 -29.32 2.49
CA SER A 240 4.53 -29.65 3.35
C SER A 240 3.25 -28.89 2.98
N ALA A 241 3.40 -27.70 2.38
CA ALA A 241 2.30 -26.88 1.87
C ALA A 241 1.92 -27.19 0.42
N GLU A 242 2.59 -28.15 -0.23
CA GLU A 242 2.40 -28.50 -1.64
C GLU A 242 2.63 -27.30 -2.58
N PHE A 243 3.62 -26.47 -2.27
CA PHE A 243 3.98 -25.28 -3.03
C PHE A 243 5.03 -25.61 -4.11
N ASP A 244 4.66 -26.41 -5.10
CA ASP A 244 5.57 -26.94 -6.14
C ASP A 244 6.32 -25.86 -6.95
N GLY A 245 5.77 -24.64 -6.99
CA GLY A 245 6.38 -23.52 -7.70
C GLY A 245 7.26 -22.63 -6.81
N LEU A 246 7.45 -22.96 -5.54
CA LEU A 246 8.24 -22.19 -4.57
C LEU A 246 9.48 -22.97 -4.14
N GLN A 247 10.65 -22.35 -4.27
CA GLN A 247 11.91 -22.95 -3.85
C GLN A 247 12.77 -21.92 -3.12
N PHE A 248 13.44 -22.33 -2.05
CA PHE A 248 14.42 -21.52 -1.34
C PHE A 248 15.84 -21.94 -1.72
N ILE A 249 16.65 -20.99 -2.18
CA ILE A 249 18.00 -21.21 -2.70
C ILE A 249 19.00 -20.60 -1.72
N ASN A 250 19.92 -21.44 -1.24
CA ASN A 250 21.06 -20.98 -0.46
C ASN A 250 22.09 -20.33 -1.38
N SER A 251 22.06 -19.00 -1.47
CA SER A 251 22.93 -18.22 -2.34
C SER A 251 23.02 -16.78 -1.87
N THR A 252 24.12 -16.11 -2.21
CA THR A 252 24.17 -14.65 -2.15
C THR A 252 23.38 -14.04 -3.31
N ILE A 253 23.00 -12.76 -3.19
CA ILE A 253 22.37 -12.01 -4.29
C ILE A 253 23.30 -12.02 -5.50
N ALA A 254 24.58 -11.66 -5.33
CA ALA A 254 25.55 -11.61 -6.42
C ALA A 254 25.68 -12.95 -7.17
N THR A 255 25.77 -14.06 -6.45
CA THR A 255 25.87 -15.41 -7.05
C THR A 255 24.60 -15.79 -7.79
N PHE A 256 23.42 -15.54 -7.21
CA PHE A 256 22.16 -15.84 -7.87
C PHE A 256 21.97 -14.99 -9.13
N SER A 257 22.28 -13.70 -9.06
CA SER A 257 22.15 -12.74 -10.17
C SER A 257 23.07 -13.06 -11.36
N ALA A 258 24.15 -13.80 -11.13
CA ALA A 258 25.04 -14.30 -12.18
C ALA A 258 24.55 -15.62 -12.81
N SER A 259 23.55 -16.28 -12.22
CA SER A 259 23.05 -17.58 -12.68
C SER A 259 22.03 -17.45 -13.82
N GLU A 260 21.79 -18.55 -14.53
CA GLU A 260 20.74 -18.65 -15.54
C GLU A 260 19.32 -18.40 -14.98
N LEU A 261 19.10 -18.66 -13.69
CA LEU A 261 17.81 -18.46 -13.02
C LEU A 261 17.43 -16.98 -12.94
N ALA A 262 18.43 -16.08 -12.87
CA ALA A 262 18.20 -14.64 -12.83
C ALA A 262 17.87 -14.03 -14.19
N LYS A 263 17.92 -14.81 -15.29
CA LYS A 263 17.51 -14.33 -16.61
C LYS A 263 15.99 -14.28 -16.73
N ALA A 264 15.49 -13.12 -17.18
CA ALA A 264 14.08 -12.87 -17.44
C ALA A 264 13.18 -13.05 -16.21
N LEU A 265 13.58 -12.47 -15.08
CA LEU A 265 12.72 -12.30 -13.90
C LEU A 265 11.61 -11.30 -14.21
N ASP A 266 10.40 -11.59 -13.74
CA ASP A 266 9.24 -10.73 -13.93
C ASP A 266 9.03 -9.79 -12.73
N ILE A 267 9.32 -10.29 -11.52
CA ILE A 267 9.20 -9.57 -10.26
C ILE A 267 10.46 -9.79 -9.42
N VAL A 268 11.03 -8.69 -8.91
CA VAL A 268 12.12 -8.73 -7.93
C VAL A 268 11.67 -8.09 -6.62
N ILE A 269 11.81 -8.80 -5.52
CA ILE A 269 11.50 -8.35 -4.17
C ILE A 269 12.79 -8.34 -3.34
N ALA A 270 12.99 -7.31 -2.52
CA ALA A 270 14.08 -7.28 -1.53
C ALA A 270 13.70 -6.38 -0.34
N LEU A 271 13.14 -6.99 0.72
CA LEU A 271 12.58 -6.24 1.85
C LEU A 271 13.50 -6.19 3.08
N HIS A 272 14.47 -7.10 3.14
CA HIS A 272 15.46 -7.18 4.22
C HIS A 272 16.91 -7.21 3.70
N ALA A 273 17.10 -7.05 2.38
CA ALA A 273 18.42 -6.81 1.82
C ALA A 273 18.90 -5.42 2.28
N CYS A 274 19.84 -5.37 3.23
CA CYS A 274 20.29 -4.12 3.82
C CYS A 274 21.50 -3.50 3.11
N ASP A 275 21.59 -2.16 3.21
CA ASP A 275 22.67 -1.36 2.63
C ASP A 275 22.80 -1.60 1.11
N THR A 276 23.99 -1.95 0.62
CA THR A 276 24.26 -2.18 -0.80
C THR A 276 23.59 -3.43 -1.37
N ALA A 277 23.10 -4.35 -0.52
CA ALA A 277 22.37 -5.52 -0.98
C ALA A 277 21.03 -5.14 -1.65
N THR A 278 20.39 -4.04 -1.21
CA THR A 278 19.20 -3.50 -1.91
C THR A 278 19.57 -3.03 -3.33
N ASP A 279 20.76 -2.43 -3.48
CA ASP A 279 21.25 -1.93 -4.76
C ASP A 279 21.55 -3.07 -5.74
N ASP A 280 22.17 -4.15 -5.27
CA ASP A 280 22.39 -5.36 -6.08
C ASP A 280 21.06 -6.00 -6.53
N ALA A 281 20.04 -6.02 -5.66
CA ALA A 281 18.70 -6.51 -6.00
C ALA A 281 18.01 -5.62 -7.07
N ILE A 282 18.07 -4.29 -6.91
CA ILE A 282 17.53 -3.36 -7.91
C ILE A 282 18.25 -3.54 -9.25
N PHE A 283 19.59 -3.62 -9.23
CA PHE A 283 20.38 -3.86 -10.43
C PHE A 283 19.97 -5.17 -11.12
N THR A 284 19.76 -6.24 -10.35
CA THR A 284 19.28 -7.52 -10.88
C THR A 284 17.92 -7.37 -11.55
N GLY A 285 16.96 -6.68 -10.93
CA GLY A 285 15.66 -6.43 -11.53
C GLY A 285 15.73 -5.60 -12.82
N ILE A 286 16.58 -4.57 -12.85
CA ILE A 286 16.79 -3.76 -14.06
C ILE A 286 17.38 -4.62 -15.18
N THR A 287 18.43 -5.39 -14.88
CA THR A 287 19.16 -6.19 -15.88
C THR A 287 18.36 -7.38 -16.40
N ALA A 288 17.51 -7.97 -15.56
CA ALA A 288 16.57 -9.01 -15.95
C ALA A 288 15.36 -8.48 -16.74
N ASN A 289 15.24 -7.16 -16.92
CA ASN A 289 14.06 -6.48 -17.48
C ASN A 289 12.76 -6.79 -16.72
N ALA A 290 12.83 -6.87 -15.39
CA ALA A 290 11.67 -7.09 -14.55
C ALA A 290 10.57 -6.05 -14.83
N ARG A 291 9.32 -6.48 -14.72
CA ARG A 291 8.15 -5.61 -14.85
C ARG A 291 7.83 -4.93 -13.52
N VAL A 292 8.18 -5.58 -12.41
CA VAL A 292 7.98 -5.06 -11.05
C VAL A 292 9.24 -5.24 -10.22
N ILE A 293 9.63 -4.19 -9.50
CA ILE A 293 10.66 -4.23 -8.46
C ILE A 293 10.06 -3.64 -7.17
N MET A 294 10.16 -4.36 -6.06
CA MET A 294 9.67 -3.94 -4.75
C MET A 294 10.75 -4.08 -3.70
N VAL A 295 11.20 -2.96 -3.12
CA VAL A 295 12.29 -2.99 -2.14
C VAL A 295 11.98 -2.13 -0.91
N ALA A 296 12.31 -2.65 0.27
CA ALA A 296 12.21 -1.92 1.53
C ALA A 296 13.63 -1.67 2.07
N PRO A 297 14.19 -0.49 1.80
CA PRO A 297 15.56 -0.18 2.22
C PRO A 297 15.63 0.02 3.74
N CYS A 298 16.48 -0.77 4.41
CA CYS A 298 16.62 -0.78 5.87
C CYS A 298 17.90 -0.07 6.39
N CYS A 299 18.97 -0.05 5.61
CA CYS A 299 20.26 0.51 6.02
C CYS A 299 20.87 1.34 4.89
N HIS A 300 21.63 2.37 5.28
CA HIS A 300 22.18 3.39 4.37
C HIS A 300 23.60 3.78 4.80
N ARG A 301 24.44 2.78 5.14
CA ARG A 301 25.79 3.00 5.65
C ARG A 301 26.72 3.52 4.56
N GLU A 302 26.53 3.09 3.31
CA GLU A 302 27.30 3.58 2.16
C GLU A 302 27.29 5.11 2.09
N ILE A 303 26.10 5.71 1.93
CA ILE A 303 25.96 7.17 1.83
C ILE A 303 26.29 7.87 3.16
N ARG A 304 25.90 7.29 4.31
CA ARG A 304 26.15 7.91 5.62
C ARG A 304 27.63 8.18 5.91
N ARG A 305 28.54 7.33 5.41
CA ARG A 305 29.99 7.46 5.62
C ARG A 305 30.65 8.55 4.79
N GLN A 306 30.00 8.97 3.71
CA GLN A 306 30.55 9.93 2.75
C GLN A 306 29.81 11.26 2.71
N ILE A 307 28.54 11.30 3.12
CA ILE A 307 27.74 12.52 3.06
C ILE A 307 28.37 13.60 3.95
N GLY A 308 28.84 14.66 3.29
CA GLY A 308 29.71 15.66 3.89
C GLY A 308 29.88 16.82 2.93
N ALA A 309 28.75 17.42 2.54
CA ALA A 309 28.71 18.56 1.63
C ALA A 309 29.62 19.68 2.14
N GLU A 310 30.50 20.22 1.28
CA GLU A 310 31.38 21.37 1.58
C GLU A 310 30.70 22.72 1.25
N ASN A 311 29.38 22.71 1.13
CA ASN A 311 28.55 23.89 0.84
C ASN A 311 27.64 24.22 2.04
N ALA A 312 26.73 25.18 1.87
CA ALA A 312 25.81 25.61 2.93
C ALA A 312 24.98 24.46 3.55
N PHE A 313 24.81 23.34 2.86
CA PHE A 313 24.11 22.16 3.38
C PHE A 313 24.88 21.45 4.51
N TYR A 314 26.17 21.74 4.67
CA TYR A 314 26.98 21.30 5.81
C TYR A 314 26.32 21.63 7.16
N GLU A 315 25.66 22.79 7.27
CA GLU A 315 25.00 23.23 8.49
C GLU A 315 23.87 22.30 8.96
N VAL A 316 23.26 21.55 8.03
CA VAL A 316 22.31 20.46 8.32
C VAL A 316 23.08 19.20 8.70
N LEU A 317 24.08 18.84 7.89
CA LEU A 317 24.83 17.60 8.01
C LEU A 317 25.75 17.55 9.22
N LYS A 318 26.11 18.68 9.86
CA LYS A 318 26.97 18.69 11.05
C LYS A 318 26.33 17.99 12.25
N TYR A 319 25.00 17.96 12.33
CA TYR A 319 24.26 17.26 13.38
C TYR A 319 24.11 15.75 13.06
N PRO A 320 24.63 14.84 13.91
CA PRO A 320 24.64 13.40 13.59
C PRO A 320 23.26 12.80 13.26
N LEU A 321 22.22 13.20 14.00
CA LEU A 321 20.84 12.73 13.77
C LEU A 321 20.30 13.17 12.40
N LEU A 322 20.56 14.41 12.00
CA LEU A 322 20.11 14.93 10.71
C LEU A 322 20.92 14.33 9.57
N ARG A 323 22.24 14.13 9.77
CA ARG A 323 23.10 13.44 8.82
C ARG A 323 22.60 12.04 8.51
N GLU A 324 22.23 11.29 9.55
CA GLU A 324 21.67 9.95 9.41
C GLU A 324 20.39 9.98 8.55
N ARG A 325 19.35 10.71 8.97
CA ARG A 325 18.07 10.81 8.24
C ARG A 325 18.23 11.31 6.80
N THR A 326 19.16 12.24 6.59
CA THR A 326 19.47 12.75 5.25
C THR A 326 20.10 11.66 4.40
N ALA A 327 21.08 10.90 4.93
CA ALA A 327 21.68 9.79 4.18
C ALA A 327 20.63 8.76 3.76
N GLU A 328 19.66 8.45 4.62
CA GLU A 328 18.55 7.53 4.28
C GLU A 328 17.73 8.08 3.11
N SER A 329 17.24 9.32 3.26
CA SER A 329 16.41 9.98 2.26
C SER A 329 17.13 10.13 0.91
N VAL A 330 18.41 10.47 0.94
CA VAL A 330 19.24 10.65 -0.26
C VAL A 330 19.49 9.32 -0.95
N THR A 331 19.78 8.25 -0.19
CA THR A 331 19.97 6.91 -0.76
C THR A 331 18.70 6.47 -1.50
N ASP A 332 17.53 6.64 -0.88
CA ASP A 332 16.24 6.27 -1.47
C ASP A 332 15.89 7.14 -2.68
N ALA A 333 16.22 8.43 -2.63
CA ALA A 333 16.06 9.35 -3.76
C ALA A 333 16.96 8.96 -4.95
N ILE A 334 18.21 8.56 -4.70
CA ILE A 334 19.13 8.07 -5.74
C ILE A 334 18.55 6.80 -6.38
N ARG A 335 18.18 5.80 -5.57
CA ARG A 335 17.55 4.54 -6.05
C ARG A 335 16.30 4.79 -6.88
N ALA A 336 15.40 5.64 -6.39
CA ALA A 336 14.17 6.01 -7.10
C ALA A 336 14.46 6.76 -8.41
N THR A 337 15.46 7.64 -8.42
CA THR A 337 15.85 8.40 -9.62
C THR A 337 16.47 7.50 -10.67
N LEU A 338 17.32 6.56 -10.26
CA LEU A 338 17.90 5.54 -11.16
C LEU A 338 16.82 4.63 -11.74
N LEU A 339 15.90 4.12 -10.92
CA LEU A 339 14.75 3.35 -11.42
C LEU A 339 13.93 4.12 -12.46
N LYS A 340 13.65 5.42 -12.21
CA LYS A 340 12.98 6.28 -13.21
C LYS A 340 13.80 6.45 -14.49
N ALA A 341 15.11 6.65 -14.38
CA ALA A 341 16.01 6.77 -15.52
C ALA A 341 16.05 5.49 -16.38
N PHE A 342 15.68 4.34 -15.81
CA PHE A 342 15.53 3.05 -16.49
C PHE A 342 14.09 2.72 -16.89
N GLY A 343 13.19 3.71 -16.84
CA GLY A 343 11.84 3.63 -17.42
C GLY A 343 10.76 3.09 -16.49
N TYR A 344 11.03 2.99 -15.19
CA TYR A 344 10.01 2.56 -14.22
C TYR A 344 9.18 3.74 -13.71
N ASN A 345 7.88 3.50 -13.53
CA ASN A 345 7.03 4.32 -12.69
C ASN A 345 7.32 3.97 -11.22
N VAL A 346 7.97 4.90 -10.52
CA VAL A 346 8.39 4.70 -9.13
C VAL A 346 7.43 5.39 -8.17
N ARG A 347 6.99 4.65 -7.16
CA ARG A 347 6.25 5.16 -6.00
C ARG A 347 7.01 4.81 -4.72
N MET A 348 7.11 5.77 -3.83
CA MET A 348 7.61 5.60 -2.47
C MET A 348 6.43 5.78 -1.51
N GLN A 349 6.22 4.82 -0.62
CA GLN A 349 5.10 4.83 0.31
C GLN A 349 5.50 4.14 1.62
N GLU A 350 4.79 4.46 2.70
CA GLU A 350 4.91 3.76 3.96
C GLU A 350 4.41 2.31 3.84
N PHE A 351 5.16 1.38 4.42
CA PHE A 351 4.90 -0.05 4.34
C PHE A 351 3.88 -0.51 5.38
N VAL A 352 4.05 -0.13 6.65
CA VAL A 352 3.12 -0.33 7.79
C VAL A 352 3.00 0.98 8.58
N ALA A 353 2.13 1.11 9.58
CA ALA A 353 2.09 2.37 10.36
C ALA A 353 3.43 2.61 11.10
N THR A 354 3.91 3.86 11.13
CA THR A 354 5.19 4.30 11.71
C THR A 354 5.31 4.03 13.21
N GLU A 355 4.20 3.71 13.88
CA GLU A 355 4.11 3.29 15.29
C GLU A 355 4.99 2.07 15.62
N HIS A 356 5.40 1.29 14.61
CA HIS A 356 6.09 0.01 14.80
C HIS A 356 7.55 -0.02 14.32
N THR A 357 7.97 0.84 13.37
CA THR A 357 9.37 0.91 12.90
C THR A 357 9.69 2.30 12.33
N PRO A 358 10.78 2.97 12.76
CA PRO A 358 11.17 4.28 12.23
C PRO A 358 11.61 4.23 10.76
N LYS A 359 11.95 3.04 10.24
CA LYS A 359 12.30 2.81 8.83
C LYS A 359 11.22 1.97 8.18
N ASN A 360 10.48 2.61 7.27
CA ASN A 360 9.22 2.06 6.81
C ASN A 360 8.90 2.43 5.35
N ASN A 361 9.89 2.93 4.61
CA ASN A 361 9.70 3.21 3.19
C ASN A 361 9.70 1.91 2.40
N LEU A 362 8.73 1.78 1.49
CA LEU A 362 8.70 0.79 0.43
C LEU A 362 8.77 1.53 -0.90
N ILE A 363 9.78 1.17 -1.70
CA ILE A 363 9.92 1.62 -3.08
C ILE A 363 9.30 0.55 -3.97
N THR A 364 8.25 0.91 -4.71
CA THR A 364 7.67 0.09 -5.77
C THR A 364 7.97 0.72 -7.11
N ALA A 365 8.53 -0.04 -8.04
CA ALA A 365 8.86 0.39 -9.39
C ALA A 365 8.19 -0.54 -10.39
N VAL A 366 7.30 0.02 -11.22
CA VAL A 366 6.50 -0.74 -12.18
C VAL A 366 6.80 -0.24 -13.58
N ARG A 367 7.14 -1.14 -14.50
CA ARG A 367 7.33 -0.82 -15.91
C ARG A 367 5.95 -0.57 -16.55
N PRO A 368 5.73 0.60 -17.21
CA PRO A 368 4.46 0.86 -17.86
C PRO A 368 4.27 -0.03 -19.09
N ALA A 369 3.02 -0.34 -19.43
CA ALA A 369 2.69 -1.23 -20.56
C ALA A 369 3.19 -0.69 -21.91
N ASN A 370 3.16 0.63 -22.09
CA ASN A 370 3.65 1.30 -23.29
C ASN A 370 5.13 1.72 -23.18
N TRP A 371 5.91 1.06 -22.33
CA TRP A 371 7.32 1.42 -22.14
C TRP A 371 8.10 1.29 -23.44
N LYS A 372 8.77 2.40 -23.83
CA LYS A 372 9.76 2.42 -24.90
C LYS A 372 11.13 2.65 -24.28
N LYS A 373 12.16 2.02 -24.86
CA LYS A 373 13.54 2.20 -24.43
C LYS A 373 13.98 3.61 -24.80
N GLU A 374 14.08 4.48 -23.79
CA GLU A 374 14.55 5.86 -23.93
C GLU A 374 16.03 6.02 -23.52
N PRO A 375 16.70 7.11 -23.93
CA PRO A 375 18.02 7.47 -23.41
C PRO A 375 18.00 7.62 -21.89
N LYS A 376 18.97 7.00 -21.23
CA LYS A 376 19.05 6.95 -19.75
C LYS A 376 19.52 8.29 -19.22
N LYS A 377 18.68 8.95 -18.42
CA LYS A 377 18.98 10.27 -17.83
C LYS A 377 19.64 10.13 -16.46
N ILE A 378 20.83 9.53 -16.43
CA ILE A 378 21.58 9.23 -15.20
C ILE A 378 22.26 10.50 -14.62
N ASP A 379 22.50 11.53 -15.45
CA ASP A 379 23.21 12.77 -15.09
C ASP A 379 22.63 13.50 -13.86
N LYS A 380 21.31 13.41 -13.65
CA LYS A 380 20.65 14.02 -12.48
C LYS A 380 21.15 13.42 -11.16
N VAL A 381 21.50 12.13 -11.16
CA VAL A 381 22.03 11.45 -9.98
C VAL A 381 23.44 11.93 -9.68
N GLN A 382 24.26 12.12 -10.72
CA GLN A 382 25.61 12.67 -10.57
C GLN A 382 25.58 14.08 -9.96
N GLY A 383 24.68 14.95 -10.43
CA GLY A 383 24.52 16.29 -9.85
C GLY A 383 24.15 16.26 -8.36
N LEU A 384 23.23 15.37 -7.97
CA LEU A 384 22.87 15.18 -6.55
C LEU A 384 24.03 14.64 -5.72
N MET A 385 24.78 13.67 -6.25
CA MET A 385 25.93 13.08 -5.57
C MET A 385 27.01 14.14 -5.34
N SER A 386 27.37 14.91 -6.38
CA SER A 386 28.35 16.01 -6.29
C SER A 386 27.93 17.09 -5.28
N LEU A 387 26.65 17.48 -5.28
CA LEU A 387 26.13 18.47 -4.33
C LEU A 387 26.30 18.05 -2.86
N LEU A 388 26.25 16.75 -2.58
CA LEU A 388 26.28 16.21 -1.22
C LEU A 388 27.64 15.63 -0.81
N GLY A 389 28.66 15.73 -1.66
CA GLY A 389 29.99 15.16 -1.42
C GLY A 389 30.02 13.63 -1.51
N ILE A 390 29.04 13.02 -2.19
CA ILE A 390 28.94 11.57 -2.39
C ILE A 390 29.84 11.20 -3.58
N ARG A 391 30.83 10.34 -3.33
CA ARG A 391 31.83 9.91 -4.32
C ARG A 391 31.37 8.71 -5.12
N ASN A 392 30.67 7.78 -4.47
CA ASN A 392 30.22 6.54 -5.09
C ASN A 392 28.87 6.10 -4.53
N GLN A 393 28.15 5.33 -5.33
CA GLN A 393 26.90 4.71 -4.91
C GLN A 393 26.73 3.40 -5.69
N ARG A 394 26.54 2.29 -4.97
CA ARG A 394 26.59 0.94 -5.54
C ARG A 394 25.72 0.75 -6.79
N LEU A 395 24.46 1.18 -6.74
CA LEU A 395 23.53 1.00 -7.87
C LEU A 395 23.96 1.85 -9.07
N TYR A 396 24.34 3.12 -8.83
CA TYR A 396 24.85 4.02 -9.85
C TYR A 396 26.06 3.40 -10.56
N ASP A 397 27.07 2.97 -9.80
CA ASP A 397 28.32 2.42 -10.34
C ASP A 397 28.06 1.16 -11.19
N LEU A 398 27.21 0.25 -10.70
CA LEU A 398 26.81 -0.95 -11.43
C LEU A 398 26.11 -0.62 -12.76
N LEU A 399 25.23 0.37 -12.76
CA LEU A 399 24.47 0.76 -13.95
C LEU A 399 25.34 1.48 -14.97
N ILE A 400 26.25 2.35 -14.53
CA ILE A 400 27.24 2.99 -15.41
C ILE A 400 28.14 1.93 -16.05
N ALA A 401 28.73 1.04 -15.24
CA ALA A 401 29.64 0.01 -15.73
C ALA A 401 29.01 -0.91 -16.79
N LYS A 402 27.70 -1.20 -16.68
CA LYS A 402 27.01 -2.08 -17.61
C LYS A 402 26.48 -1.38 -18.87
N TYR A 403 26.16 -0.09 -18.80
CA TYR A 403 25.34 0.56 -19.81
C TYR A 403 25.84 1.89 -20.35
N CYS A 404 26.87 2.46 -19.75
CA CYS A 404 27.43 3.76 -20.14
C CYS A 404 28.92 3.69 -20.51
N ASN A 405 29.53 2.51 -20.38
CA ASN A 405 30.89 2.21 -20.87
C ASN A 405 30.85 1.51 -22.22
#